data_AF-K2EUQ8-F1
#
_entry.id   AF-K2EUQ8-F1
#
_cell.length_a   1.000
_cell.length_b   1.000
_cell.length_c   1.000
_cell.angle_alpha   90.00
_cell.angle_beta   90.00
_cell.angle_gamma   90.00
#
_symmetry.space_group_name_H-M   'P 1'
#
loop_
_entity.id
_entity.type
_entity.pdbx_description
1 polymer ?
#
loop_
_entity_poly.entity_id
_entity_poly.type
_entity_poly.pdbx_seq_one_letter_code
_entity_poly.pdbx_strand_id
1 'polypeptide(L)'
;MKKKTAVVKHHYPLKYEGNLILFILSILLFFPIAIVLAMKNGAFIRNDKYYAFSYHGSYGWLIFWTLILFPIAIILVLINGVDVVEEKRMTR
;
A
#
# COMPACT_ATOMS: atom_id res chain seq x y z
N MET A 1 -25.07 26.07 -42.68
CA MET A 1 -24.29 26.79 -41.65
C MET A 1 -23.86 25.79 -40.56
N LYS A 2 -22.59 25.38 -40.48
CA LYS A 2 -22.10 24.50 -39.41
C LYS A 2 -21.76 25.34 -38.17
N LYS A 3 -22.50 25.16 -37.06
CA LYS A 3 -22.14 25.74 -35.76
C LYS A 3 -20.82 25.11 -35.30
N LYS A 4 -19.76 25.91 -35.20
CA LYS A 4 -18.53 25.52 -34.51
C LYS A 4 -18.80 25.57 -33.01
N THR A 5 -18.97 24.41 -32.38
CA THR A 5 -19.02 24.30 -30.91
C THR A 5 -17.61 24.54 -30.37
N ALA A 6 -17.42 25.68 -29.69
CA ALA A 6 -16.20 25.96 -28.96
C ALA A 6 -16.10 25.00 -27.77
N VAL A 7 -15.01 24.22 -27.71
CA VAL A 7 -14.73 23.33 -26.57
C VAL A 7 -14.25 24.19 -25.40
N VAL A 8 -15.10 24.36 -24.38
CA VAL A 8 -14.75 25.09 -23.17
C VAL A 8 -13.87 24.18 -22.30
N LYS A 9 -12.57 24.50 -22.18
CA LYS A 9 -11.65 23.83 -21.26
C LYS A 9 -11.91 24.33 -19.84
N HIS A 10 -12.58 23.53 -19.01
CA HIS A 10 -12.69 23.80 -17.59
C HIS A 10 -11.41 23.34 -16.88
N HIS A 11 -10.64 24.29 -16.34
CA HIS A 11 -9.60 24.00 -15.36
C HIS A 11 -10.26 23.96 -13.98
N TYR A 12 -10.35 22.78 -13.37
CA TYR A 12 -10.79 22.62 -11.99
C TYR A 12 -9.54 22.54 -11.10
N PRO A 13 -9.08 23.65 -10.48
CA PRO A 13 -7.96 23.59 -9.56
C PRO A 13 -8.39 22.82 -8.32
N LEU A 14 -7.88 21.60 -8.16
CA LEU A 14 -8.00 20.85 -6.92
C LEU A 14 -7.21 21.58 -5.83
N LYS A 15 -7.92 22.23 -4.90
CA LYS A 15 -7.34 22.92 -3.75
C LYS A 15 -7.82 22.21 -2.48
N TYR A 16 -6.88 21.83 -1.62
CA TYR A 16 -7.18 21.24 -0.33
C TYR A 16 -7.37 22.37 0.69
N GLU A 17 -8.61 22.58 1.14
CA GLU A 17 -8.98 23.61 2.12
C GLU A 17 -8.89 23.11 3.58
N GLY A 18 -8.54 21.84 3.79
CA GLY A 18 -8.49 21.23 5.12
C GLY A 18 -7.18 21.45 5.88
N ASN A 19 -7.07 20.79 7.03
CA ASN A 19 -5.83 20.85 7.83
C ASN A 19 -4.74 19.98 7.19
N LEU A 20 -3.78 20.64 6.55
CA LEU A 20 -2.68 20.00 5.83
C LEU A 20 -1.79 19.15 6.74
N ILE A 21 -1.60 19.55 8.01
CA ILE A 21 -0.80 18.78 8.98
C ILE A 21 -1.49 17.44 9.28
N LEU A 22 -2.80 17.45 9.54
CA LEU A 22 -3.57 16.23 9.79
C LEU A 22 -3.60 15.32 8.56
N PHE A 23 -3.68 15.90 7.36
CA PHE A 23 -3.64 15.15 6.12
C PHE A 23 -2.30 14.42 5.94
N ILE A 24 -1.18 15.13 6.14
CA ILE A 24 0.16 14.54 6.06
C ILE A 24 0.33 13.46 7.13
N LEU A 25 -0.08 13.73 8.37
CA LEU A 25 0.02 12.75 9.46
C LEU A 25 -0.78 11.47 9.14
N SER A 26 -1.97 11.63 8.56
CA SER A 26 -2.80 10.50 8.14
C SER A 26 -2.12 9.67 7.06
N ILE A 27 -1.52 10.31 6.05
CA ILE A 27 -0.77 9.58 5.02
C ILE A 27 0.42 8.84 5.65
N LEU A 28 1.21 9.52 6.48
CA LEU A 28 2.38 8.92 7.11
C LEU A 28 2.04 7.75 8.03
N LEU A 29 0.87 7.76 8.68
CA LEU A 29 0.46 6.69 9.58
C LEU A 29 -0.23 5.55 8.82
N PHE A 30 -1.22 5.83 7.98
CA PHE A 30 -2.02 4.79 7.34
C PHE A 30 -1.34 4.13 6.14
N PHE A 31 -0.56 4.87 5.35
CA PHE A 31 0.04 4.34 4.13
C PHE A 31 1.05 3.21 4.41
N PRO A 32 1.99 3.35 5.36
CA PRO A 32 2.89 2.26 5.71
C PRO A 32 2.18 1.02 6.26
N ILE A 33 1.18 1.21 7.11
CA ILE A 33 0.39 0.11 7.68
C ILE A 33 -0.31 -0.66 6.56
N ALA A 34 -0.89 0.06 5.60
CA ALA A 34 -1.57 -0.55 4.46
C ALA A 34 -0.62 -1.43 3.63
N ILE A 35 0.62 -0.99 3.41
CA ILE A 35 1.64 -1.79 2.71
C ILE A 35 1.95 -3.07 3.49
N VAL A 36 2.19 -2.98 4.80
CA VAL A 36 2.50 -4.17 5.62
C VAL A 36 1.32 -5.15 5.65
N LEU A 37 0.09 -4.65 5.72
CA LEU A 37 -1.12 -5.47 5.66
C LEU A 37 -1.31 -6.12 4.28
N ALA A 38 -1.02 -5.39 3.20
CA ALA A 38 -1.07 -5.91 1.84
C ALA A 38 0.02 -6.96 1.61
N MET A 39 1.21 -6.82 2.19
CA MET A 39 2.22 -7.88 2.13
C MET A 39 1.78 -9.10 2.95
N LYS A 40 1.25 -8.90 4.15
CA LYS A 40 0.84 -10.00 5.04
C LYS A 40 -0.33 -10.81 4.47
N ASN A 41 -1.34 -10.15 3.91
CA ASN A 41 -2.61 -10.79 3.51
C ASN A 41 -2.81 -10.81 1.99
N GLY A 42 -1.96 -10.13 1.23
CA GLY A 42 -2.03 -10.10 -0.22
C GLY A 42 -1.45 -11.39 -0.80
N ALA A 43 -2.17 -11.92 -1.78
CA ALA A 43 -1.71 -13.00 -2.62
C ALA A 43 -1.90 -12.61 -4.09
N PHE A 44 -0.94 -12.97 -4.93
CA PHE A 44 -1.06 -12.83 -6.38
C PHE A 44 -1.47 -14.16 -6.99
N ILE A 45 -2.36 -14.10 -7.97
CA ILE A 45 -2.77 -15.26 -8.74
C ILE A 45 -2.00 -15.22 -10.06
N ARG A 46 -1.24 -16.26 -10.36
CA ARG A 46 -0.56 -16.42 -11.65
C ARG A 46 -0.60 -17.88 -12.08
N ASN A 47 -1.16 -18.15 -13.26
CA ASN A 47 -1.30 -19.51 -13.82
C ASN A 47 -1.95 -20.50 -12.82
N ASP A 48 -3.10 -20.13 -12.26
CA ASP A 48 -3.86 -20.92 -11.26
C ASP A 48 -3.12 -21.26 -9.96
N LYS A 49 -1.98 -20.63 -9.72
CA LYS A 49 -1.21 -20.72 -8.48
C LYS A 49 -1.33 -19.43 -7.69
N TYR A 50 -1.51 -19.55 -6.39
CA TYR A 50 -1.49 -18.43 -5.46
C TYR A 50 -0.07 -18.24 -4.94
N TYR A 51 0.41 -17.00 -4.96
CA TYR A 51 1.70 -16.61 -4.44
C TYR A 51 1.50 -15.58 -3.33
N ALA A 52 1.86 -15.92 -2.11
CA ALA A 52 1.79 -15.03 -0.96
C ALA A 52 3.19 -14.53 -0.59
N PHE A 53 3.28 -13.37 0.06
CA PHE A 53 4.54 -12.93 0.65
C PHE A 53 4.70 -13.52 2.05
N SER A 54 5.84 -14.16 2.28
CA SER A 54 6.25 -14.64 3.60
C SER A 54 7.41 -13.79 4.12
N TYR A 55 7.16 -13.03 5.18
CA TYR A 55 8.19 -12.29 5.89
C TYR A 55 8.81 -13.21 6.96
N HIS A 56 10.13 -13.35 6.97
CA HIS A 56 10.81 -14.25 7.91
C HIS A 56 10.80 -13.76 9.35
N GLY A 57 10.66 -12.45 9.56
CA GLY A 57 10.60 -11.87 10.90
C GLY A 57 9.21 -11.90 11.52
N SER A 58 9.11 -11.34 12.73
CA SER A 58 7.81 -11.17 13.39
C SER A 58 6.99 -10.06 12.72
N TYR A 59 5.84 -10.40 12.14
CA TYR A 59 4.88 -9.42 11.63
C TYR A 59 4.38 -8.47 12.73
N GLY A 60 4.23 -8.95 13.98
CA GLY A 60 3.84 -8.10 15.10
C GLY A 60 4.89 -7.02 15.36
N TRP A 61 6.17 -7.39 15.30
CA TRP A 61 7.29 -6.47 15.44
C TRP A 61 7.36 -5.47 14.27
N LEU A 62 7.15 -5.97 13.04
CA LEU A 62 7.12 -5.11 11.85
C LEU A 62 6.01 -4.06 11.93
N ILE A 63 4.79 -4.45 12.32
CA ILE A 63 3.64 -3.55 12.47
C ILE A 63 3.89 -2.53 13.59
N PHE A 64 4.44 -2.96 14.73
CA PHE A 64 4.80 -2.07 15.83
C PHE A 64 5.74 -0.95 15.38
N TRP A 65 6.81 -1.29 14.67
CA TRP A 65 7.74 -0.27 14.16
C TRP A 65 7.16 0.55 13.02
N THR A 66 6.25 -0.01 12.23
CA THR A 66 5.55 0.74 11.17
C THR A 66 4.70 1.87 11.75
N LEU A 67 4.06 1.65 12.89
CA LEU A 67 3.25 2.64 13.61
C LEU A 67 4.09 3.74 14.27
N ILE A 68 5.23 3.37 14.86
CA ILE A 68 6.05 4.29 15.65
C ILE A 68 7.05 5.04 14.77
N LEU A 69 7.76 4.32 13.90
CA LEU A 69 8.82 4.87 13.07
C LEU A 69 9.00 4.04 11.79
N PHE A 70 8.25 4.40 10.75
CA PHE A 70 8.27 3.74 9.44
C PHE A 70 9.68 3.40 8.90
N PRO A 71 10.71 4.27 9.00
CA PRO A 71 12.06 3.92 8.56
C PRO A 71 12.61 2.62 9.17
N ILE A 72 12.31 2.33 10.44
CA ILE A 72 12.75 1.10 11.09
C ILE A 72 12.07 -0.12 10.47
N ALA A 73 10.79 0.00 10.10
CA ALA A 73 10.07 -1.09 9.43
C ALA A 73 10.72 -1.45 8.08
N ILE A 74 11.19 -0.47 7.31
CA ILE A 74 11.94 -0.71 6.07
C ILE A 74 13.22 -1.49 6.37
N ILE A 75 13.99 -1.04 7.37
CA ILE A 75 15.24 -1.72 7.76
C ILE A 75 14.95 -3.17 8.18
N LEU A 76 13.89 -3.41 8.94
CA LEU A 76 13.48 -4.76 9.33
C LEU A 76 13.13 -5.64 8.15
N VAL A 77 12.40 -5.11 7.16
CA VAL A 77 12.09 -5.83 5.91
C VAL A 77 13.37 -6.20 5.18
N LEU A 78 14.32 -5.28 5.07
CA LEU A 78 15.60 -5.51 4.38
C LEU A 78 16.50 -6.52 5.11
N ILE A 79 16.54 -6.49 6.44
CA ILE A 79 17.38 -7.39 7.24
C ILE A 79 16.82 -8.81 7.28
N ASN A 80 15.50 -8.96 7.50
CA ASN A 80 14.90 -10.29 7.65
C ASN A 80 14.54 -10.93 6.29
N GLY A 81 14.33 -10.11 5.25
CA GLY A 81 13.95 -10.57 3.93
C GLY A 81 12.47 -10.91 3.81
N VAL A 82 12.01 -11.00 2.56
CA VAL A 82 10.64 -11.36 2.19
C VAL A 82 10.73 -12.35 1.04
N ASP A 83 10.14 -13.52 1.23
CA ASP A 83 10.06 -14.56 0.22
C ASP A 83 8.67 -14.58 -0.42
N VAL A 84 8.61 -15.08 -1.64
CA VAL A 84 7.36 -15.35 -2.35
C VAL A 84 7.10 -16.85 -2.28
N VAL A 85 6.07 -17.24 -1.53
CA VAL A 85 5.73 -18.64 -1.31
C VAL A 85 4.50 -19.02 -2.14
N GLU A 86 4.56 -20.18 -2.80
CA GLU A 86 3.41 -20.74 -3.50
C GLU A 86 2.42 -21.31 -2.47
N GLU A 87 1.31 -20.62 -2.28
CA GLU A 87 0.24 -21.03 -1.38
C GLU A 87 -0.69 -22.00 -2.11
N LYS A 88 -0.51 -23.31 -1.87
CA LYS A 88 -1.54 -24.28 -2.25
C LYS A 88 -2.73 -24.13 -1.32
N ARG A 89 -3.73 -23.32 -1.72
CA ARG A 89 -5.05 -23.39 -1.07
C ARG A 89 -5.62 -24.78 -1.31
N MET A 90 -5.45 -25.67 -0.34
CA MET A 90 -6.28 -26.87 -0.23
C MET A 90 -7.68 -26.37 0.12
N THR A 91 -8.52 -26.16 -0.89
CA THR A 91 -9.96 -26.03 -0.73
C THR A 91 -10.45 -27.25 0.03
N ARG A 92 -10.87 -27.04 1.29
CA ARG A 92 -11.63 -28.01 2.07
C ARG A 92 -13.05 -28.12 1.54
#